data_AF-A0A7G7SXL9-F1
#
_entry.id   AF-A0A7G7SXL9-F1
#
_cell.length_a   1.000
_cell.length_b   1.000
_cell.length_c   1.000
_cell.angle_alpha   90.00
_cell.angle_beta   90.00
_cell.angle_gamma   90.00
#
_symmetry.space_group_name_H-M   'P 1'
#
loop_
_entity.id
_entity.type
_entity.pdbx_description
1 polymer ?
#
loop_
_entity_poly.entity_id
_entity_poly.type
_entity_poly.pdbx_seq_one_letter_code
_entity_poly.pdbx_strand_id
1 'polypeptide(L)'
;MKINSSVYRGYLPLVIVGGLFASAALYFYQGGHGRLSGAESETAALADASVPDRFGTGLSAANPYRPTRPVVEDAPMHAGIADAAMPFEAGEIQRRLQEFFARVNANPPPSRAEQDAFAARLLAAVDGSAEARQAVAETYRAMPASQAMERDMLRGMLVPSPQGRALVLDEANQIWASKDKGLYGEMYETYSNLPGQATREVYADALATLDAHDTDQRTAVAALNFIGTIENDVAPGADALKRSAVAQMDSLASGNGDALVRAMAVQKIYRLSAPDAAADVAVNYIARGATSPLVMTTLDAVASGDVQLSPTLRSTLASAVARPSASSAERQRFSQVVGAGQ
;
A
#
# COMPACT_ATOMS: atom_id res chain seq x y z
N MET A 1 -31.01 -16.70 -45.56
CA MET A 1 -30.67 -15.36 -45.02
C MET A 1 -30.90 -15.38 -43.53
N LYS A 2 -29.84 -15.30 -42.73
CA LYS A 2 -29.87 -15.29 -41.27
C LYS A 2 -29.89 -13.83 -40.79
N ILE A 3 -30.82 -13.49 -39.91
CA ILE A 3 -30.80 -12.25 -39.13
C ILE A 3 -30.26 -12.64 -37.75
N ASN A 4 -29.04 -12.20 -37.45
CA ASN A 4 -28.43 -12.37 -36.13
C ASN A 4 -28.96 -11.28 -35.19
N SER A 5 -29.74 -11.67 -34.20
CA SER A 5 -30.02 -10.86 -33.01
C SER A 5 -28.91 -11.09 -31.98
N SER A 6 -27.93 -10.18 -31.91
CA SER A 6 -26.96 -10.17 -30.81
C SER A 6 -27.62 -9.56 -29.59
N VAL A 7 -27.78 -10.38 -28.55
CA VAL A 7 -28.18 -9.93 -27.21
C VAL A 7 -27.03 -9.11 -26.63
N TYR A 8 -27.24 -7.80 -26.47
CA TYR A 8 -26.41 -6.93 -25.65
C TYR A 8 -26.53 -7.37 -24.19
N ARG A 9 -25.48 -8.00 -23.64
CA ARG A 9 -25.30 -8.11 -22.18
C ARG A 9 -24.64 -6.82 -21.70
N GLY A 10 -25.41 -5.99 -21.02
CA GLY A 10 -24.89 -4.80 -20.34
C GLY A 10 -23.93 -5.18 -19.23
N TYR A 11 -22.74 -4.58 -19.25
CA TYR A 11 -21.83 -4.55 -18.12
C TYR A 11 -22.38 -3.56 -17.09
N LEU A 12 -22.79 -4.07 -15.93
CA LEU A 12 -22.99 -3.26 -14.73
C LEU A 12 -21.60 -2.85 -14.19
N PRO A 13 -21.42 -1.61 -13.71
CA PRO A 13 -20.16 -1.20 -13.10
C PRO A 13 -19.95 -1.98 -11.79
N LEU A 14 -18.87 -2.77 -11.75
CA LEU A 14 -18.36 -3.44 -10.58
C LEU A 14 -18.00 -2.38 -9.52
N VAL A 15 -18.84 -2.29 -8.49
CA VAL A 15 -18.49 -1.66 -7.22
C VAL A 15 -17.32 -2.47 -6.65
N ILE A 16 -16.20 -1.77 -6.46
CA ILE A 16 -14.96 -2.29 -5.90
C ILE A 16 -15.26 -2.88 -4.50
N VAL A 17 -15.29 -4.21 -4.40
CA VAL A 17 -15.24 -4.96 -3.14
C VAL A 17 -13.78 -5.36 -2.83
N GLY A 18 -12.80 -4.66 -3.41
CA GLY A 18 -11.36 -4.86 -3.19
C GLY A 18 -10.80 -4.18 -1.93
N GLY A 19 -11.60 -4.02 -0.88
CA GLY A 19 -11.29 -3.15 0.26
C GLY A 19 -11.19 -3.82 1.63
N LEU A 20 -11.01 -5.14 1.73
CA LEU A 20 -11.19 -5.84 3.02
C LEU A 20 -10.08 -6.80 3.48
N PHE A 21 -8.86 -6.66 2.98
CA PHE A 21 -7.66 -7.28 3.60
C PHE A 21 -6.51 -6.30 3.91
N ALA A 22 -6.67 -5.01 3.62
CA ALA A 22 -5.71 -3.98 3.99
C ALA A 22 -6.02 -3.41 5.38
N SER A 23 -5.79 -4.18 6.45
CA SER A 23 -5.66 -3.65 7.81
C SER A 23 -4.99 -4.68 8.74
N ALA A 24 -3.85 -4.27 9.30
CA ALA A 24 -3.07 -4.88 10.39
C ALA A 24 -1.97 -5.91 10.01
N ALA A 25 -0.75 -5.38 9.79
CA ALA A 25 0.58 -5.89 10.21
C ALA A 25 1.63 -5.31 9.23
N LEU A 26 2.50 -4.36 9.59
CA LEU A 26 3.59 -4.51 10.57
C LEU A 26 3.91 -3.16 11.22
N TYR A 27 3.54 -3.02 12.49
CA TYR A 27 4.19 -2.13 13.44
C TYR A 27 5.14 -2.98 14.29
N PHE A 28 6.26 -3.44 13.72
CA PHE A 28 7.40 -3.99 14.46
C PHE A 28 8.63 -4.00 13.53
N TYR A 29 9.29 -2.84 13.42
CA TYR A 29 10.70 -2.77 13.07
C TYR A 29 11.35 -1.60 13.81
N GLN A 30 11.36 -1.69 15.14
CA GLN A 30 12.29 -0.97 15.99
C GLN A 30 12.75 -1.91 17.11
N GLY A 31 14.06 -2.11 17.22
CA GLY A 31 14.70 -2.78 18.35
C GLY A 31 15.32 -4.14 18.01
N GLY A 32 16.57 -4.14 17.54
CA GLY A 32 17.30 -5.39 17.37
C GLY A 32 18.62 -5.33 16.61
N HIS A 33 19.40 -4.24 16.70
CA HIS A 33 20.81 -4.31 16.32
C HIS A 33 21.57 -5.15 17.36
N GLY A 34 21.54 -6.47 17.16
CA GLY A 34 22.45 -7.40 17.81
C GLY A 34 23.86 -7.17 17.28
N ARG A 35 24.68 -6.50 18.12
CA ARG A 35 26.13 -6.44 18.00
C ARG A 35 26.70 -7.85 17.81
N LEU A 36 27.50 -8.05 16.77
CA LEU A 36 28.60 -9.00 16.78
C LEU A 36 29.87 -8.23 17.14
N SER A 37 30.46 -8.56 18.29
CA SER A 37 31.85 -8.23 18.65
C SER A 37 32.81 -9.04 17.76
N GLY A 38 34.01 -8.61 17.41
CA GLY A 38 34.76 -7.41 17.77
C GLY A 38 36.10 -7.44 17.03
N ALA A 39 36.78 -6.30 16.99
CA ALA A 39 38.23 -6.18 16.90
C ALA A 39 38.59 -4.76 17.35
N GLU A 40 39.57 -4.69 18.25
CA GLU A 40 39.95 -3.56 19.08
C GLU A 40 40.71 -2.47 18.33
N SER A 41 40.56 -1.21 18.78
CA SER A 41 41.61 -0.26 19.25
C SER A 41 41.03 1.18 19.26
N GLU A 42 40.82 1.79 20.44
CA GLU A 42 41.66 2.87 21.03
C GLU A 42 41.77 4.13 20.12
N THR A 43 41.43 5.38 20.48
CA THR A 43 41.42 6.14 21.74
C THR A 43 40.70 7.50 21.55
N ALA A 44 40.33 8.12 22.68
CA ALA A 44 40.15 9.56 22.95
C ALA A 44 38.92 10.31 22.38
N ALA A 45 38.31 11.32 23.03
CA ALA A 45 38.14 11.80 24.41
C ALA A 45 37.38 13.15 24.31
N LEU A 46 36.48 13.44 25.27
CA LEU A 46 35.94 14.78 25.66
C LEU A 46 34.95 15.45 24.65
N ALA A 47 33.89 16.18 25.03
CA ALA A 47 33.55 16.84 26.28
C ALA A 47 32.03 17.04 26.47
N ASP A 48 31.73 17.22 27.75
CA ASP A 48 30.50 17.54 28.47
C ASP A 48 29.95 18.96 28.20
N ALA A 49 28.62 19.15 28.28
CA ALA A 49 27.96 20.43 28.59
C ALA A 49 26.45 20.27 28.88
N SER A 50 26.14 20.07 30.16
CA SER A 50 25.05 20.60 30.99
C SER A 50 23.82 21.33 30.40
N VAL A 51 22.65 20.91 30.89
CA VAL A 51 21.26 21.46 30.80
C VAL A 51 21.11 22.74 31.66
N PRO A 52 20.14 23.66 31.40
CA PRO A 52 18.90 23.64 32.20
C PRO A 52 17.59 24.01 31.45
N ASP A 53 16.53 23.46 32.04
CA ASP A 53 15.09 23.51 31.79
C ASP A 53 14.42 24.88 32.06
N ARG A 54 13.42 25.30 31.23
CA ARG A 54 12.09 25.83 31.64
C ARG A 54 11.21 26.41 30.51
N PHE A 55 10.16 25.64 30.19
CA PHE A 55 8.71 25.95 30.05
C PHE A 55 8.10 27.14 29.26
N GLY A 56 7.18 26.76 28.35
CA GLY A 56 5.93 27.47 27.95
C GLY A 56 5.79 27.64 26.43
N THR A 57 4.79 27.17 25.68
CA THR A 57 3.47 26.60 25.94
C THR A 57 3.02 25.86 24.67
N GLY A 58 2.88 24.52 24.71
CA GLY A 58 2.28 23.72 23.66
C GLY A 58 0.83 23.40 24.00
N LEU A 59 -0.13 23.86 23.19
CA LEU A 59 -1.54 23.58 23.38
C LEU A 59 -1.86 22.16 22.90
N SER A 60 -2.36 21.41 23.88
CA SER A 60 -2.86 20.05 23.87
C SER A 60 -4.01 19.85 22.88
N ALA A 61 -3.93 18.86 21.98
CA ALA A 61 -5.09 18.32 21.28
C ALA A 61 -5.80 17.34 22.22
N ALA A 62 -7.01 17.75 22.60
CA ALA A 62 -7.84 17.12 23.60
C ALA A 62 -8.33 15.71 23.22
N ASN A 63 -8.13 14.81 24.17
CA ASN A 63 -8.94 13.63 24.44
C ASN A 63 -10.39 14.03 24.76
N PRO A 64 -11.40 13.19 24.46
CA PRO A 64 -12.58 13.11 25.30
C PRO A 64 -12.80 11.71 25.87
N TYR A 65 -12.96 11.71 27.19
CA TYR A 65 -13.70 10.77 28.04
C TYR A 65 -13.03 9.47 28.51
N ARG A 66 -12.53 9.57 29.75
CA ARG A 66 -12.52 8.54 30.79
C ARG A 66 -13.91 8.48 31.47
N PRO A 67 -14.32 7.32 32.00
CA PRO A 67 -14.68 7.30 33.41
C PRO A 67 -13.85 6.29 34.20
N THR A 68 -13.68 6.63 35.47
CA THR A 68 -12.79 6.07 36.49
C THR A 68 -13.17 4.66 36.98
N ARG A 69 -12.14 3.81 37.09
CA ARG A 69 -11.85 2.62 37.95
C ARG A 69 -12.85 2.22 39.06
N PRO A 70 -12.97 0.91 39.41
CA PRO A 70 -11.88 0.23 40.13
C PRO A 70 -11.48 -1.15 39.60
N VAL A 71 -10.29 -1.56 40.04
CA VAL A 71 -9.77 -2.93 39.97
C VAL A 71 -10.75 -3.85 40.72
N VAL A 72 -11.26 -4.88 40.04
CA VAL A 72 -11.80 -6.09 40.65
C VAL A 72 -11.27 -7.26 39.83
N GLU A 73 -10.76 -8.24 40.56
CA GLU A 73 -10.19 -9.52 40.13
C GLU A 73 -11.09 -10.36 39.20
N ASP A 74 -10.41 -11.26 38.50
CA ASP A 74 -10.88 -12.51 37.88
C ASP A 74 -11.93 -12.46 36.75
N ALA A 75 -11.43 -12.49 35.51
CA ALA A 75 -12.00 -13.28 34.42
C ALA A 75 -10.94 -13.53 33.33
N PRO A 76 -10.91 -14.71 32.69
CA PRO A 76 -9.70 -15.29 32.12
C PRO A 76 -9.25 -14.59 30.85
N MET A 77 -7.93 -14.64 30.61
CA MET A 77 -7.36 -14.41 29.29
C MET A 77 -8.10 -15.28 28.27
N HIS A 78 -8.79 -14.65 27.32
CA HIS A 78 -9.20 -15.34 26.09
C HIS A 78 -7.95 -15.65 25.29
N ALA A 79 -7.29 -16.75 25.65
CA ALA A 79 -6.48 -17.55 24.75
C ALA A 79 -7.43 -18.10 23.67
N GLY A 80 -7.69 -17.28 22.65
CA GLY A 80 -8.26 -17.74 21.39
C GLY A 80 -7.19 -18.47 20.60
N ILE A 81 -6.70 -19.59 21.11
CA ILE A 81 -6.11 -20.62 20.26
C ILE A 81 -7.29 -21.06 19.40
N ALA A 82 -7.28 -20.68 18.12
CA ALA A 82 -8.21 -21.25 17.15
C ALA A 82 -8.18 -22.76 17.35
N ASP A 83 -9.35 -23.33 17.65
CA ASP A 83 -9.53 -24.77 17.79
C ASP A 83 -8.78 -25.45 16.65
N ALA A 84 -7.86 -26.38 16.99
CA ALA A 84 -6.79 -26.84 16.10
C ALA A 84 -7.37 -27.64 14.92
N ALA A 85 -7.94 -26.94 13.95
CA ALA A 85 -8.41 -27.55 12.73
C ALA A 85 -7.17 -28.07 12.00
N MET A 86 -7.15 -29.39 11.80
CA MET A 86 -6.03 -30.09 11.16
C MET A 86 -5.59 -29.35 9.89
N PRO A 87 -4.26 -29.12 9.72
CA PRO A 87 -3.73 -28.51 8.52
C PRO A 87 -4.20 -29.28 7.28
N PHE A 88 -4.25 -28.62 6.13
CA PHE A 88 -4.54 -29.32 4.89
C PHE A 88 -3.39 -30.27 4.54
N GLU A 89 -3.71 -31.49 4.16
CA GLU A 89 -2.76 -32.42 3.56
C GLU A 89 -2.29 -31.87 2.20
N ALA A 90 -1.00 -32.02 1.90
CA ALA A 90 -0.40 -31.46 0.69
C ALA A 90 -1.16 -31.84 -0.60
N GLY A 91 -1.59 -33.10 -0.71
CA GLY A 91 -2.34 -33.61 -1.86
C GLY A 91 -3.77 -33.05 -2.00
N GLU A 92 -4.31 -32.39 -0.98
CA GLU A 92 -5.64 -31.79 -1.03
C GLU A 92 -5.63 -30.28 -1.35
N ILE A 93 -4.49 -29.62 -1.21
CA ILE A 93 -4.40 -28.14 -1.24
C ILE A 93 -5.02 -27.54 -2.49
N GLN A 94 -4.65 -28.06 -3.67
CA GLN A 94 -5.17 -27.56 -4.94
C GLN A 94 -6.71 -27.63 -4.98
N ARG A 95 -7.28 -28.79 -4.62
CA ARG A 95 -8.73 -28.99 -4.59
C ARG A 95 -9.40 -28.06 -3.57
N ARG A 96 -8.82 -27.91 -2.37
CA ARG A 96 -9.36 -27.05 -1.31
C ARG A 96 -9.36 -25.58 -1.71
N LEU A 97 -8.29 -25.09 -2.35
CA LEU A 97 -8.22 -23.74 -2.88
C LEU A 97 -9.27 -23.50 -3.98
N GLN A 98 -9.40 -24.45 -4.92
CA GLN A 98 -10.43 -24.37 -5.97
C GLN A 98 -11.84 -24.34 -5.40
N GLU A 99 -12.16 -25.21 -4.44
CA GLU A 99 -13.45 -25.25 -3.77
C GLU A 99 -13.73 -23.94 -3.01
N PHE A 100 -12.71 -23.40 -2.33
CA PHE A 100 -12.82 -22.14 -1.62
C PHE A 100 -13.11 -20.98 -2.57
N PHE A 101 -12.33 -20.81 -3.64
CA PHE A 101 -12.55 -19.75 -4.63
C PHE A 101 -13.88 -19.89 -5.38
N ALA A 102 -14.32 -21.12 -5.67
CA ALA A 102 -15.64 -21.36 -6.22
C ALA A 102 -16.76 -20.89 -5.26
N ARG A 103 -16.57 -21.07 -3.95
CA ARG A 103 -17.52 -20.58 -2.94
C ARG A 103 -17.49 -19.07 -2.78
N VAL A 104 -16.34 -18.40 -2.94
CA VAL A 104 -16.25 -16.93 -2.82
C VAL A 104 -17.22 -16.22 -3.76
N ASN A 105 -17.44 -16.78 -4.94
CA ASN A 105 -18.39 -16.26 -5.93
C ASN A 105 -19.84 -16.78 -5.75
N ALA A 106 -20.12 -17.58 -4.71
CA ALA A 106 -21.45 -18.15 -4.44
C ALA A 106 -22.35 -17.19 -3.64
N ASN A 107 -23.64 -17.51 -3.57
CA ASN A 107 -24.62 -16.76 -2.77
C ASN A 107 -25.30 -17.68 -1.72
N PRO A 108 -25.05 -17.49 -0.41
CA PRO A 108 -24.15 -16.49 0.18
C PRO A 108 -22.67 -16.87 0.01
N PRO A 109 -21.75 -15.88 -0.06
CA PRO A 109 -20.32 -16.13 -0.02
C PRO A 109 -19.88 -16.63 1.37
N PRO A 110 -18.65 -17.17 1.54
CA PRO A 110 -18.13 -17.59 2.82
C PRO A 110 -18.10 -16.42 3.80
N SER A 111 -18.59 -16.66 5.02
CA SER A 111 -18.49 -15.73 6.13
C SER A 111 -17.04 -15.44 6.49
N ARG A 112 -16.79 -14.31 7.19
CA ARG A 112 -15.43 -13.95 7.64
C ARG A 112 -14.79 -15.04 8.50
N ALA A 113 -15.56 -15.66 9.39
CA ALA A 113 -15.07 -16.78 10.22
C ALA A 113 -14.66 -18.00 9.38
N GLU A 114 -15.38 -18.30 8.29
CA GLU A 114 -14.99 -19.38 7.36
C GLU A 114 -13.72 -19.03 6.59
N GLN A 115 -13.54 -17.76 6.18
CA GLN A 115 -12.33 -17.30 5.51
C GLN A 115 -11.12 -17.38 6.45
N ASP A 116 -11.26 -16.89 7.69
CA ASP A 116 -10.19 -16.92 8.70
C ASP A 116 -9.81 -18.37 9.07
N ALA A 117 -10.80 -19.25 9.22
CA ALA A 117 -10.56 -20.67 9.49
C ALA A 117 -9.85 -21.37 8.33
N PHE A 118 -10.22 -21.06 7.08
CA PHE A 118 -9.55 -21.60 5.90
C PHE A 118 -8.09 -21.11 5.84
N ALA A 119 -7.86 -19.81 6.02
CA ALA A 119 -6.54 -19.21 6.02
C ALA A 119 -5.63 -19.81 7.10
N ALA A 120 -6.15 -19.98 8.32
CA ALA A 120 -5.40 -20.59 9.42
C ALA A 120 -4.94 -22.02 9.11
N ARG A 121 -5.81 -22.84 8.49
CA ARG A 121 -5.47 -24.22 8.09
C ARG A 121 -4.48 -24.28 6.94
N LEU A 122 -4.62 -23.38 5.97
CA LEU A 122 -3.68 -23.24 4.86
C LEU A 122 -2.29 -22.85 5.36
N LEU A 123 -2.22 -21.85 6.24
CA LEU A 123 -0.97 -21.40 6.85
C LEU A 123 -0.31 -22.49 7.70
N ALA A 124 -1.09 -23.21 8.52
CA ALA A 124 -0.57 -24.33 9.28
C ALA A 124 0.05 -25.43 8.38
N ALA A 125 -0.55 -25.69 7.21
CA ALA A 125 0.01 -26.63 6.23
C ALA A 125 1.32 -26.09 5.61
N VAL A 126 1.31 -24.83 5.16
CA VAL A 126 2.47 -24.13 4.58
C VAL A 126 3.66 -24.07 5.55
N ASP A 127 3.40 -23.86 6.85
CA ASP A 127 4.45 -23.81 7.86
C ASP A 127 4.97 -25.21 8.21
N GLY A 128 4.08 -26.21 8.23
CA GLY A 128 4.40 -27.57 8.68
C GLY A 128 4.96 -28.53 7.62
N SER A 129 4.76 -28.30 6.32
CA SER A 129 5.13 -29.26 5.26
C SER A 129 5.75 -28.60 4.03
N ALA A 130 6.86 -29.16 3.53
CA ALA A 130 7.50 -28.72 2.30
C ALA A 130 6.67 -29.08 1.07
N GLU A 131 6.02 -30.24 1.09
CA GLU A 131 5.10 -30.72 0.06
C GLU A 131 3.88 -29.80 -0.03
N ALA A 132 3.36 -29.34 1.11
CA ALA A 132 2.27 -28.37 1.15
C ALA A 132 2.71 -27.03 0.53
N ARG A 133 3.90 -26.53 0.86
CA ARG A 133 4.47 -25.32 0.24
C ARG A 133 4.58 -25.47 -1.28
N GLN A 134 5.09 -26.61 -1.75
CA GLN A 134 5.19 -26.88 -3.18
C GLN A 134 3.82 -26.89 -3.86
N ALA A 135 2.82 -27.56 -3.27
CA ALA A 135 1.47 -27.60 -3.83
C ALA A 135 0.81 -26.21 -3.88
N VAL A 136 1.02 -25.36 -2.87
CA VAL A 136 0.58 -23.96 -2.89
C VAL A 136 1.30 -23.18 -3.99
N ALA A 137 2.63 -23.31 -4.10
CA ALA A 137 3.42 -22.62 -5.11
C ALA A 137 2.95 -22.97 -6.54
N GLU A 138 2.76 -24.26 -6.82
CA GLU A 138 2.28 -24.75 -8.11
C GLU A 138 0.86 -24.27 -8.41
N THR A 139 -0.02 -24.30 -7.41
CA THR A 139 -1.39 -23.80 -7.56
C THR A 139 -1.38 -22.29 -7.86
N TYR A 140 -0.60 -21.51 -7.11
CA TYR A 140 -0.53 -20.06 -7.28
C TYR A 140 0.02 -19.69 -8.66
N ARG A 141 1.11 -20.33 -9.10
CA ARG A 141 1.70 -20.10 -10.42
C ARG A 141 0.75 -20.45 -11.57
N ALA A 142 -0.11 -21.45 -11.39
CA ALA A 142 -1.07 -21.86 -12.40
C ALA A 142 -2.27 -20.89 -12.56
N MET A 143 -2.44 -19.92 -11.65
CA MET A 143 -3.54 -18.95 -11.70
C MET A 143 -3.27 -17.86 -12.74
N PRO A 144 -4.08 -17.74 -13.81
CA PRO A 144 -3.90 -16.71 -14.83
C PRO A 144 -4.26 -15.31 -14.31
N ALA A 145 -3.83 -14.26 -15.03
CA ALA A 145 -4.16 -12.87 -14.72
C ALA A 145 -5.68 -12.59 -14.65
N SER A 146 -6.51 -13.38 -15.35
CA SER A 146 -7.97 -13.28 -15.25
C SER A 146 -8.53 -13.65 -13.87
N GLN A 147 -7.73 -14.28 -13.00
CA GLN A 147 -8.06 -14.63 -11.61
C GLN A 147 -7.42 -13.65 -10.61
N ALA A 148 -7.32 -12.36 -10.96
CA ALA A 148 -6.67 -11.34 -10.12
C ALA A 148 -7.25 -11.28 -8.69
N MET A 149 -8.58 -11.44 -8.53
CA MET A 149 -9.22 -11.45 -7.21
C MET A 149 -8.78 -12.65 -6.36
N GLU A 150 -8.78 -13.85 -6.93
CA GLU A 150 -8.36 -15.06 -6.23
C GLU A 150 -6.86 -15.01 -5.89
N ARG A 151 -6.02 -14.47 -6.79
CA ARG A 151 -4.60 -14.23 -6.53
C ARG A 151 -4.40 -13.27 -5.36
N ASP A 152 -5.17 -12.17 -5.32
CA ASP A 152 -5.16 -11.21 -4.22
C ASP A 152 -5.55 -11.86 -2.88
N MET A 153 -6.60 -12.67 -2.89
CA MET A 153 -7.05 -13.41 -1.70
C MET A 153 -5.99 -14.40 -1.23
N LEU A 154 -5.40 -15.18 -2.14
CA LEU A 154 -4.35 -16.14 -1.80
C LEU A 154 -3.14 -15.45 -1.18
N ARG A 155 -2.68 -14.36 -1.80
CA ARG A 155 -1.61 -13.53 -1.27
C ARG A 155 -1.94 -13.04 0.15
N GLY A 156 -3.15 -12.50 0.36
CA GLY A 156 -3.61 -12.04 1.66
C GLY A 156 -3.61 -13.14 2.74
N MET A 157 -3.98 -14.37 2.36
CA MET A 157 -3.94 -15.53 3.25
C MET A 157 -2.51 -15.98 3.59
N LEU A 158 -1.54 -15.78 2.68
CA LEU A 158 -0.15 -16.26 2.84
C LEU A 158 0.76 -15.27 3.57
N VAL A 159 0.60 -13.95 3.36
CA VAL A 159 1.47 -12.90 3.91
C VAL A 159 1.66 -12.94 5.45
N PRO A 160 0.69 -13.37 6.28
CA PRO A 160 0.91 -13.48 7.72
C PRO A 160 2.05 -14.43 8.12
N SER A 161 2.31 -15.51 7.36
CA SER A 161 3.37 -16.48 7.66
C SER A 161 4.71 -16.09 7.02
N PRO A 162 5.87 -16.33 7.68
CA PRO A 162 7.18 -16.24 7.03
C PRO A 162 7.32 -17.11 5.79
N GLN A 163 6.84 -18.35 5.84
CA GLN A 163 6.90 -19.28 4.71
C GLN A 163 5.91 -18.86 3.61
N GLY A 164 4.73 -18.38 3.99
CA GLY A 164 3.77 -17.81 3.06
C GLY A 164 4.30 -16.55 2.34
N ARG A 165 5.01 -15.66 3.05
CA ARG A 165 5.70 -14.52 2.42
C ARG A 165 6.77 -14.95 1.42
N ALA A 166 7.53 -16.00 1.73
CA ALA A 166 8.52 -16.54 0.81
C ALA A 166 7.85 -17.04 -0.48
N LEU A 167 6.74 -17.76 -0.39
CA LEU A 167 5.97 -18.21 -1.55
C LEU A 167 5.46 -17.04 -2.42
N VAL A 168 4.92 -16.01 -1.78
CA VAL A 168 4.43 -14.80 -2.47
C VAL A 168 5.57 -14.06 -3.17
N LEU A 169 6.74 -13.96 -2.53
CA LEU A 169 7.92 -13.33 -3.10
C LEU A 169 8.52 -14.14 -4.26
N ASP A 170 8.59 -15.46 -4.13
CA ASP A 170 9.08 -16.36 -5.18
C ASP A 170 8.21 -16.24 -6.44
N GLU A 171 6.89 -16.13 -6.28
CA GLU A 171 5.98 -15.90 -7.41
C GLU A 171 6.24 -14.55 -8.09
N ALA A 172 6.41 -13.46 -7.33
CA ALA A 172 6.75 -12.15 -7.91
C ALA A 172 8.09 -12.18 -8.67
N ASN A 173 9.11 -12.83 -8.10
CA ASN A 173 10.41 -13.00 -8.75
C ASN A 173 10.32 -13.83 -10.04
N GLN A 174 9.42 -14.81 -10.08
CA GLN A 174 9.20 -15.62 -11.28
C GLN A 174 8.44 -14.86 -12.36
N ILE A 175 7.44 -14.06 -12.02
CA ILE A 175 6.78 -13.13 -12.96
C ILE A 175 7.82 -12.19 -13.58
N TRP A 176 8.73 -11.65 -12.75
CA TRP A 176 9.82 -10.81 -13.22
C TRP A 176 10.80 -11.55 -14.15
N ALA A 177 11.13 -12.80 -13.82
CA ALA A 177 12.04 -13.63 -14.61
C ALA A 177 11.43 -14.05 -15.96
N SER A 178 10.15 -14.39 -15.99
CA SER A 178 9.42 -14.77 -17.20
C SER A 178 9.02 -13.59 -18.07
N LYS A 179 9.03 -12.37 -17.52
CA LYS A 179 8.52 -11.14 -18.16
C LYS A 179 7.04 -11.24 -18.53
N ASP A 180 6.25 -11.92 -17.70
CA ASP A 180 4.80 -11.99 -17.89
C ASP A 180 4.15 -10.66 -17.51
N LYS A 181 4.09 -9.75 -18.49
CA LYS A 181 3.52 -8.41 -18.35
C LYS A 181 2.05 -8.43 -17.92
N GLY A 182 1.33 -9.52 -18.19
CA GLY A 182 -0.06 -9.67 -17.76
C GLY A 182 -0.22 -9.75 -16.25
N LEU A 183 0.86 -10.05 -15.51
CA LEU A 183 0.89 -10.20 -14.06
C LEU A 183 1.75 -9.14 -13.35
N TYR A 184 2.16 -8.08 -14.06
CA TYR A 184 3.01 -7.04 -13.48
C TYR A 184 2.32 -6.25 -12.37
N GLY A 185 1.00 -6.06 -12.46
CA GLY A 185 0.23 -5.44 -11.37
C GLY A 185 0.39 -6.21 -10.06
N GLU A 186 0.19 -7.53 -10.09
CA GLU A 186 0.33 -8.43 -8.95
C GLU A 186 1.76 -8.47 -8.41
N MET A 187 2.75 -8.46 -9.31
CA MET A 187 4.17 -8.38 -8.97
C MET A 187 4.51 -7.08 -8.23
N TYR A 188 4.13 -5.91 -8.77
CA TYR A 188 4.40 -4.63 -8.12
C TYR A 188 3.67 -4.50 -6.78
N GLU A 189 2.43 -4.92 -6.68
CA GLU A 189 1.71 -4.96 -5.40
C GLU A 189 2.41 -5.85 -4.37
N THR A 190 2.99 -6.98 -4.80
CA THR A 190 3.77 -7.85 -3.92
C THR A 190 5.02 -7.14 -3.39
N TYR A 191 5.80 -6.53 -4.28
CA TYR A 191 6.99 -5.78 -3.87
C TYR A 191 6.66 -4.52 -3.05
N SER A 192 5.50 -3.89 -3.30
CA SER A 192 5.03 -2.76 -2.50
C SER A 192 4.72 -3.19 -1.05
N ASN A 193 4.17 -4.39 -0.86
CA ASN A 193 3.82 -4.91 0.46
C ASN A 193 5.01 -5.57 1.18
N LEU A 194 6.04 -5.97 0.43
CA LEU A 194 7.29 -6.55 0.93
C LEU A 194 8.47 -5.67 0.50
N PRO A 195 8.63 -4.47 1.11
CA PRO A 195 9.64 -3.51 0.68
C PRO A 195 11.07 -4.06 0.84
N GLY A 196 11.96 -3.62 -0.05
CA GLY A 196 13.37 -4.03 -0.07
C GLY A 196 13.66 -5.39 -0.71
N GLN A 197 12.63 -6.09 -1.22
CA GLN A 197 12.81 -7.40 -1.87
C GLN A 197 13.02 -7.31 -3.39
N ALA A 198 12.71 -6.17 -4.01
CA ALA A 198 12.86 -5.96 -5.45
C ALA A 198 14.27 -5.42 -5.82
N THR A 199 14.75 -5.78 -7.01
CA THR A 199 15.99 -5.22 -7.55
C THR A 199 15.76 -3.84 -8.18
N ARG A 200 16.84 -3.09 -8.45
CA ARG A 200 16.75 -1.79 -9.14
C ARG A 200 16.17 -1.87 -10.53
N GLU A 201 16.39 -2.99 -11.22
CA GLU A 201 15.83 -3.20 -12.56
C GLU A 201 14.31 -3.26 -12.52
N VAL A 202 13.72 -3.82 -11.46
CA VAL A 202 12.27 -3.85 -11.27
C VAL A 202 11.74 -2.42 -11.07
N TYR A 203 12.45 -1.55 -10.33
CA TYR A 203 12.06 -0.15 -10.20
C TYR A 203 12.16 0.62 -11.53
N ALA A 204 13.24 0.40 -12.29
CA ALA A 204 13.39 1.03 -13.60
C ALA A 204 12.28 0.60 -14.56
N ASP A 205 11.88 -0.68 -14.51
CA ASP A 205 10.79 -1.22 -15.30
C ASP A 205 9.41 -0.72 -14.82
N ALA A 206 9.20 -0.57 -13.52
CA ALA A 206 8.00 0.07 -12.97
C ALA A 206 7.86 1.52 -13.47
N LEU A 207 8.96 2.27 -13.53
CA LEU A 207 8.99 3.62 -14.08
C LEU A 207 8.68 3.61 -15.59
N ALA A 208 9.27 2.69 -16.35
CA ALA A 208 8.97 2.55 -17.78
C ALA A 208 7.51 2.13 -18.06
N THR A 209 6.91 1.34 -17.16
CA THR A 209 5.50 0.95 -17.26
C THR A 209 4.55 2.13 -17.14
N LEU A 210 4.93 3.18 -16.40
CA LEU A 210 4.14 4.41 -16.29
C LEU A 210 4.13 5.26 -17.57
N ASP A 211 5.15 5.11 -18.42
CA ASP A 211 5.23 5.82 -19.70
C ASP A 211 4.46 5.15 -20.82
N ALA A 212 4.12 3.87 -20.66
CA ALA A 212 3.41 3.13 -21.68
C ALA A 212 1.94 3.60 -21.78
N HIS A 213 1.55 4.04 -22.98
CA HIS A 213 0.21 4.56 -23.25
C HIS A 213 -0.93 3.55 -23.02
N ASP A 214 -0.63 2.26 -23.02
CA ASP A 214 -1.61 1.18 -22.90
C ASP A 214 -1.62 0.51 -21.52
N THR A 215 -0.90 1.06 -20.53
CA THR A 215 -0.91 0.51 -19.17
C THR A 215 -2.28 0.72 -18.53
N ASP A 216 -2.88 -0.38 -18.07
CA ASP A 216 -4.15 -0.32 -17.37
C ASP A 216 -4.02 0.38 -16.01
N GLN A 217 -5.13 0.94 -15.54
CA GLN A 217 -5.15 1.74 -14.31
C GLN A 217 -4.66 0.95 -13.08
N ARG A 218 -4.98 -0.35 -12.97
CA ARG A 218 -4.59 -1.17 -11.83
C ARG A 218 -3.07 -1.35 -11.81
N THR A 219 -2.48 -1.72 -12.94
CA THR A 219 -1.03 -1.88 -13.06
C THR A 219 -0.28 -0.57 -12.81
N ALA A 220 -0.78 0.56 -13.34
CA ALA A 220 -0.18 1.87 -13.09
C ALA A 220 -0.21 2.26 -11.60
N VAL A 221 -1.36 2.03 -10.93
CA VAL A 221 -1.50 2.27 -9.48
C VAL A 221 -0.57 1.38 -8.67
N ALA A 222 -0.47 0.09 -9.03
CA ALA A 222 0.45 -0.85 -8.40
C ALA A 222 1.92 -0.42 -8.54
N ALA A 223 2.32 -0.03 -9.76
CA ALA A 223 3.66 0.48 -10.04
C ALA A 223 3.97 1.75 -9.23
N LEU A 224 3.04 2.72 -9.17
CA LEU A 224 3.19 3.94 -8.36
C LEU A 224 3.33 3.64 -6.86
N ASN A 225 2.57 2.68 -6.34
CA ASN A 225 2.68 2.28 -4.94
C ASN A 225 4.02 1.61 -4.65
N PHE A 226 4.47 0.72 -5.54
CA PHE A 226 5.78 0.10 -5.45
C PHE A 226 6.91 1.14 -5.51
N ILE A 227 6.90 2.06 -6.47
CA ILE A 227 7.85 3.19 -6.57
C ILE A 227 7.83 4.02 -5.28
N GLY A 228 6.66 4.22 -4.67
CA GLY A 228 6.55 4.92 -3.39
C GLY A 228 7.38 4.30 -2.25
N THR A 229 7.72 3.01 -2.32
CA THR A 229 8.55 2.36 -1.28
C THR A 229 10.01 2.87 -1.28
N ILE A 230 10.46 3.53 -2.36
CA ILE A 230 11.79 4.15 -2.45
C ILE A 230 11.98 5.25 -1.41
N GLU A 231 10.90 5.88 -0.92
CA GLU A 231 10.96 6.94 0.10
C GLU A 231 11.87 6.54 1.28
N ASN A 232 11.72 5.29 1.75
CA ASN A 232 12.46 4.73 2.87
C ASN A 232 13.74 4.00 2.47
N ASP A 233 14.11 4.00 1.18
CA ASP A 233 15.34 3.38 0.69
C ASP A 233 16.55 4.26 1.02
N VAL A 234 17.49 3.69 1.77
CA VAL A 234 18.76 4.28 2.20
C VAL A 234 19.97 3.57 1.57
N ALA A 235 19.74 2.65 0.62
CA ALA A 235 20.81 1.91 -0.03
C ALA A 235 21.67 2.83 -0.94
N PRO A 236 22.95 2.48 -1.20
CA PRO A 236 23.85 3.29 -2.02
C PRO A 236 23.33 3.57 -3.43
N GLY A 237 22.89 4.78 -3.74
CA GLY A 237 22.30 5.15 -5.04
C GLY A 237 20.77 5.27 -5.05
N ALA A 238 20.12 5.12 -3.90
CA ALA A 238 18.70 5.44 -3.71
C ALA A 238 18.38 6.88 -4.16
N ASP A 239 19.28 7.85 -3.92
CA ASP A 239 19.06 9.25 -4.35
C ASP A 239 18.97 9.44 -5.87
N ALA A 240 19.72 8.64 -6.64
CA ALA A 240 19.62 8.66 -8.10
C ALA A 240 18.27 8.09 -8.55
N LEU A 241 17.84 7.02 -7.89
CA LEU A 241 16.54 6.39 -8.15
C LEU A 241 15.37 7.32 -7.77
N LYS A 242 15.44 8.00 -6.62
CA LYS A 242 14.46 9.01 -6.18
C LYS A 242 14.33 10.13 -7.21
N ARG A 243 15.45 10.68 -7.69
CA ARG A 243 15.44 11.73 -8.72
C ARG A 243 14.84 11.24 -10.05
N SER A 244 15.20 10.04 -10.50
CA SER A 244 14.61 9.45 -11.71
C SER A 244 13.11 9.23 -11.56
N ALA A 245 12.68 8.75 -10.39
CA ALA A 245 11.28 8.50 -10.10
C ALA A 245 10.46 9.81 -10.09
N VAL A 246 10.97 10.86 -9.46
CA VAL A 246 10.34 12.19 -9.47
C VAL A 246 10.21 12.73 -10.88
N ALA A 247 11.27 12.66 -11.70
CA ALA A 247 11.22 13.12 -13.09
C ALA A 247 10.17 12.37 -13.93
N GLN A 248 10.07 11.05 -13.76
CA GLN A 248 9.10 10.24 -14.49
C GLN A 248 7.66 10.53 -14.05
N MET A 249 7.44 10.61 -12.74
CA MET A 249 6.12 10.93 -12.19
C MET A 249 5.70 12.35 -12.54
N ASP A 250 6.63 13.28 -12.73
CA ASP A 250 6.34 14.65 -13.16
C ASP A 250 5.80 14.69 -14.60
N SER A 251 6.41 13.91 -15.49
CA SER A 251 5.91 13.68 -16.85
C SER A 251 4.50 13.08 -16.85
N LEU A 252 4.29 12.02 -16.05
CA LEU A 252 2.98 11.37 -15.91
C LEU A 252 1.92 12.33 -15.37
N ALA A 253 2.22 13.05 -14.30
CA ALA A 253 1.33 14.01 -13.66
C ALA A 253 0.98 15.20 -14.56
N SER A 254 1.89 15.61 -15.44
CA SER A 254 1.68 16.67 -16.43
C SER A 254 0.98 16.21 -17.71
N GLY A 255 0.85 14.89 -17.93
CA GLY A 255 0.22 14.32 -19.11
C GLY A 255 -1.32 14.37 -19.12
N ASN A 256 -1.90 13.78 -20.16
CA ASN A 256 -3.36 13.68 -20.37
C ASN A 256 -3.95 12.33 -19.95
N GLY A 257 -3.24 11.56 -19.12
CA GLY A 257 -3.67 10.26 -18.63
C GLY A 257 -4.79 10.33 -17.58
N ASP A 258 -5.11 9.16 -17.00
CA ASP A 258 -6.14 9.02 -15.98
C ASP A 258 -5.91 9.96 -14.78
N ALA A 259 -6.97 10.66 -14.36
CA ALA A 259 -6.87 11.71 -13.34
C ALA A 259 -6.47 11.17 -11.95
N LEU A 260 -6.85 9.93 -11.63
CA LEU A 260 -6.45 9.29 -10.37
C LEU A 260 -4.98 8.91 -10.40
N VAL A 261 -4.52 8.27 -11.49
CA VAL A 261 -3.10 7.92 -11.67
C VAL A 261 -2.22 9.17 -11.60
N ARG A 262 -2.63 10.26 -12.24
CA ARG A 262 -1.95 11.55 -12.16
C ARG A 262 -1.91 12.12 -10.74
N ALA A 263 -3.03 12.11 -10.03
CA ALA A 263 -3.08 12.59 -8.64
C ALA A 263 -2.20 11.74 -7.71
N MET A 264 -2.17 10.41 -7.92
CA MET A 264 -1.28 9.51 -7.18
C MET A 264 0.19 9.79 -7.49
N ALA A 265 0.55 10.04 -8.75
CA ALA A 265 1.92 10.43 -9.12
C ALA A 265 2.35 11.71 -8.38
N VAL A 266 1.48 12.72 -8.35
CA VAL A 266 1.69 13.95 -7.59
C VAL A 266 1.86 13.67 -6.09
N GLN A 267 1.02 12.81 -5.51
CA GLN A 267 1.15 12.41 -4.11
C GLN A 267 2.54 11.82 -3.81
N LYS A 268 3.05 10.94 -4.69
CA LYS A 268 4.38 10.34 -4.51
C LYS A 268 5.49 11.38 -4.68
N ILE A 269 5.36 12.33 -5.61
CA ILE A 269 6.30 13.46 -5.75
C ILE A 269 6.38 14.27 -4.46
N TYR A 270 5.25 14.59 -3.83
CA TYR A 270 5.24 15.31 -2.55
C TYR A 270 6.04 14.59 -1.48
N ARG A 271 5.81 13.28 -1.32
CA ARG A 271 6.50 12.46 -0.32
C ARG A 271 7.99 12.25 -0.58
N LEU A 272 8.42 12.36 -1.84
CA LEU A 272 9.83 12.29 -2.21
C LEU A 272 10.53 13.65 -2.19
N SER A 273 9.81 14.74 -1.90
CA SER A 273 10.31 16.11 -1.89
C SER A 273 10.37 16.67 -0.47
N ALA A 274 11.15 17.72 -0.26
CA ALA A 274 11.06 18.51 0.98
C ALA A 274 9.70 19.24 1.03
N PRO A 275 9.07 19.43 2.21
CA PRO A 275 7.71 19.98 2.30
C PRO A 275 7.52 21.37 1.65
N ASP A 276 8.54 22.22 1.68
CA ASP A 276 8.56 23.53 1.04
C ASP A 276 8.63 23.40 -0.50
N ALA A 277 9.52 22.56 -1.01
CA ALA A 277 9.61 22.25 -2.43
C ALA A 277 8.31 21.59 -2.95
N ALA A 278 7.71 20.71 -2.15
CA ALA A 278 6.43 20.08 -2.46
C ALA A 278 5.29 21.10 -2.57
N ALA A 279 5.34 22.20 -1.80
CA ALA A 279 4.36 23.28 -1.88
C ALA A 279 4.44 24.02 -3.23
N ASP A 280 5.63 24.30 -3.73
CA ASP A 280 5.83 24.92 -5.05
C ASP A 280 5.36 24.00 -6.17
N VAL A 281 5.65 22.71 -6.06
CA VAL A 281 5.13 21.68 -6.98
C VAL A 281 3.61 21.65 -6.98
N ALA A 282 2.98 21.67 -5.79
CA ALA A 282 1.53 21.67 -5.64
C ALA A 282 0.86 22.89 -6.29
N VAL A 283 1.44 24.07 -6.10
CA VAL A 283 0.96 25.31 -6.74
C VAL A 283 0.94 25.14 -8.26
N ASN A 284 2.04 24.65 -8.85
CA ASN A 284 2.15 24.47 -10.28
C ASN A 284 1.11 23.48 -10.83
N TYR A 285 0.89 22.34 -10.17
CA TYR A 285 -0.08 21.35 -10.62
C TYR A 285 -1.52 21.86 -10.53
N ILE A 286 -1.90 22.48 -9.42
CA ILE A 286 -3.26 23.00 -9.25
C ILE A 286 -3.52 24.14 -10.24
N ALA A 287 -2.55 25.03 -10.47
CA ALA A 287 -2.67 26.13 -11.41
C ALA A 287 -2.86 25.66 -12.87
N ARG A 288 -2.25 24.53 -13.25
CA ARG A 288 -2.41 23.92 -14.59
C ARG A 288 -3.77 23.25 -14.80
N GLY A 289 -4.45 22.85 -13.73
CA GLY A 289 -5.78 22.25 -13.84
C GLY A 289 -6.23 21.54 -12.56
N ALA A 290 -7.04 22.22 -11.76
CA ALA A 290 -7.59 21.67 -10.52
C ALA A 290 -8.67 20.60 -10.76
N THR A 291 -8.30 19.33 -10.66
CA THR A 291 -9.24 18.20 -10.60
C THR A 291 -9.57 17.84 -9.16
N SER A 292 -10.74 17.21 -8.93
CA SER A 292 -11.15 16.83 -7.58
C SER A 292 -10.15 15.90 -6.88
N PRO A 293 -9.62 14.83 -7.54
CA PRO A 293 -8.59 13.99 -6.94
C PRO A 293 -7.33 14.77 -6.57
N LEU A 294 -6.82 15.62 -7.47
CA LEU A 294 -5.60 16.39 -7.23
C LEU A 294 -5.73 17.35 -6.04
N VAL A 295 -6.87 18.04 -5.94
CA VAL A 295 -7.15 18.98 -4.85
C VAL A 295 -7.26 18.23 -3.52
N MET A 296 -8.02 17.13 -3.46
CA MET A 296 -8.13 16.32 -2.24
C MET A 296 -6.78 15.76 -1.81
N THR A 297 -6.01 15.16 -2.73
CA THR A 297 -4.66 14.66 -2.47
C THR A 297 -3.75 15.75 -1.91
N THR A 298 -3.80 16.96 -2.47
CA THR A 298 -2.96 18.06 -1.97
C THR A 298 -3.40 18.53 -0.59
N LEU A 299 -4.71 18.61 -0.32
CA LEU A 299 -5.22 18.96 1.01
C LEU A 299 -4.82 17.92 2.06
N ASP A 300 -4.89 16.64 1.72
CA ASP A 300 -4.47 15.55 2.60
C ASP A 300 -2.96 15.58 2.86
N ALA A 301 -2.15 15.87 1.84
CA ALA A 301 -0.70 16.02 1.98
C ALA A 301 -0.31 17.24 2.83
N VAL A 302 -1.09 18.31 2.77
CA VAL A 302 -0.92 19.45 3.70
C VAL A 302 -1.28 19.04 5.13
N ALA A 303 -2.37 18.30 5.31
CA ALA A 303 -2.82 17.85 6.63
C ALA A 303 -1.81 16.88 7.29
N SER A 304 -1.14 16.04 6.51
CA SER A 304 -0.10 15.10 7.00
C SER A 304 1.26 15.77 7.24
N GLY A 305 1.49 16.97 6.69
CA GLY A 305 2.78 17.66 6.76
C GLY A 305 3.74 17.32 5.61
N ASP A 306 3.32 16.49 4.64
CA ASP A 306 4.10 16.18 3.43
C ASP A 306 4.24 17.43 2.53
N VAL A 307 3.30 18.38 2.63
CA VAL A 307 3.31 19.65 1.90
C VAL A 307 3.16 20.80 2.88
N GLN A 308 4.07 21.76 2.82
CA GLN A 308 3.96 22.97 3.63
C GLN A 308 2.83 23.88 3.12
N LEU A 309 1.93 24.31 4.00
CA LEU A 309 0.89 25.30 3.64
C LEU A 309 1.48 26.71 3.52
N SER A 310 2.12 27.00 2.39
CA SER A 310 2.62 28.34 2.07
C SER A 310 1.46 29.32 1.79
N PRO A 311 1.66 30.64 1.94
CA PRO A 311 0.64 31.64 1.57
C PRO A 311 0.17 31.50 0.11
N THR A 312 1.09 31.24 -0.80
CA THR A 312 0.80 31.03 -2.23
C THR A 312 -0.04 29.78 -2.45
N LEU A 313 0.31 28.66 -1.80
CA LEU A 313 -0.46 27.43 -1.89
C LEU A 313 -1.86 27.60 -1.29
N ARG A 314 -1.99 28.29 -0.16
CA ARG A 314 -3.29 28.60 0.46
C ARG A 314 -4.20 29.37 -0.51
N SER A 315 -3.68 30.40 -1.17
CA SER A 315 -4.43 31.18 -2.17
C SER A 315 -4.82 30.34 -3.40
N THR A 316 -3.90 29.50 -3.86
CA THR A 316 -4.12 28.60 -5.00
C THR A 316 -5.21 27.56 -4.70
N LEU A 317 -5.16 26.94 -3.51
CA LEU A 317 -6.19 26.02 -3.03
C LEU A 317 -7.54 26.70 -2.83
N ALA A 318 -7.56 27.93 -2.29
CA ALA A 318 -8.79 28.71 -2.13
C ALA A 318 -9.48 28.93 -3.49
N SER A 319 -8.71 29.31 -4.50
CA SER A 319 -9.19 29.47 -5.88
C SER A 319 -9.68 28.14 -6.46
N ALA A 320 -8.96 27.05 -6.20
CA ALA A 320 -9.35 25.72 -6.64
C ALA A 320 -10.67 25.27 -6.02
N VAL A 321 -10.91 25.41 -4.72
CA VAL A 321 -12.17 24.98 -4.08
C VAL A 321 -13.35 25.91 -4.35
N ALA A 322 -13.08 27.13 -4.81
CA ALA A 322 -14.09 28.08 -5.27
C ALA A 322 -14.60 27.79 -6.70
N ARG A 323 -13.93 26.90 -7.46
CA ARG A 323 -14.35 26.57 -8.82
C ARG A 323 -15.77 25.97 -8.86
N PRO A 324 -16.55 26.19 -9.92
CA PRO A 324 -17.94 25.71 -10.00
C PRO A 324 -18.08 24.20 -9.83
N SER A 325 -17.10 23.43 -10.29
CA SER A 325 -17.08 21.96 -10.22
C SER A 325 -16.51 21.39 -8.92
N ALA A 326 -16.10 22.22 -7.95
CA ALA A 326 -15.61 21.72 -6.67
C ALA A 326 -16.73 21.09 -5.85
N SER A 327 -16.45 19.92 -5.28
CA SER A 327 -17.37 19.23 -4.38
C SER A 327 -17.48 19.91 -3.02
N SER A 328 -18.55 19.60 -2.28
CA SER A 328 -18.70 20.02 -0.88
C SER A 328 -17.60 19.44 0.01
N ALA A 329 -17.16 18.20 -0.28
CA ALA A 329 -16.08 17.54 0.44
C ALA A 329 -14.76 18.31 0.32
N GLU A 330 -14.40 18.78 -0.88
CA GLU A 330 -13.20 19.60 -1.09
C GLU A 330 -13.23 20.89 -0.27
N ARG A 331 -14.37 21.59 -0.27
CA ARG A 331 -14.53 22.84 0.49
C ARG A 331 -14.43 22.60 1.99
N GLN A 332 -15.08 21.53 2.48
CA GLN A 332 -15.01 21.15 3.89
C GLN A 332 -13.58 20.80 4.31
N ARG A 333 -12.88 20.00 3.48
CA ARG A 333 -11.51 19.59 3.75
C ARG A 333 -10.55 20.78 3.75
N PHE A 334 -10.71 21.72 2.81
CA PHE A 334 -9.94 22.96 2.79
C PHE A 334 -10.13 23.78 4.08
N SER A 335 -11.38 23.96 4.53
CA SER A 335 -11.66 24.67 5.79
C SER A 335 -11.02 24.01 7.00
N GLN A 336 -10.98 22.67 7.05
CA GLN A 336 -10.30 21.94 8.13
C GLN A 336 -8.79 22.18 8.11
N VAL A 337 -8.17 22.09 6.93
CA VAL A 337 -6.71 22.23 6.77
C VAL A 337 -6.25 23.66 7.07
N VAL A 338 -6.98 24.66 6.57
CA VAL A 338 -6.64 26.07 6.80
C VAL A 338 -7.00 26.51 8.22
N GLY A 339 -8.10 26.00 8.78
CA GLY A 339 -8.54 26.30 10.14
C GLY A 339 -7.69 25.67 11.24
N ALA A 340 -7.04 24.52 10.97
CA ALA A 340 -6.09 23.90 11.89
C ALA A 340 -4.71 24.60 11.95
N GLY A 341 -4.44 25.52 11.02
CA GLY A 341 -3.20 26.31 10.96
C GLY A 341 -3.29 27.69 11.60
N GLN A 342 -4.35 27.97 12.38
CA GLN A 342 -4.49 29.14 13.26
C GLN A 342 -4.42 28.70 14.73
#